data_AF-A0A7X0V453-F1
#
_entry.id   AF-A0A7X0V453-F1
#
_cell.length_a   1.000
_cell.length_b   1.000
_cell.length_c   1.000
_cell.angle_alpha   90.00
_cell.angle_beta   90.00
_cell.angle_gamma   90.00
#
_symmetry.space_group_name_H-M   'P 1'
#
loop_
_entity.id
_entity.type
_entity.pdbx_description
1 polymer ?
#
loop_
_entity_poly.entity_id
_entity_poly.type
_entity_poly.pdbx_seq_one_letter_code
_entity_poly.pdbx_strand_id
1 'polypeptide(L)'
;MRAESGKLIEYHEHKFVIKILKTYVEGIEKGITPISSVTREPYAYVSRINTQLIRIQHTLKSLRLARVFIAERHPFNYNEKKEKSTIQTGEYLRYHIENYFLRVTTYKDQILQLFNLVHALEIKSGLGFEKKLRKKALEHNIHAFDLIVSSVETLIAKVKPIRNKIAHEGYHSDPDLVLSEVGFQFTDDKNANESGLDRDILIDILKRTIIDNVREMMHNEKEIGANFFWILDVLYGTLVEMIESASVQGSLGSSIPS
;
A
#
# COMPACT_ATOMS: atom_id res chain seq x y z
N MET A 1 -20.65 -6.63 -0.74
CA MET A 1 -19.43 -6.08 -1.41
C MET A 1 -18.54 -5.17 -0.55
N ARG A 2 -19.01 -4.14 0.18
CA ARG A 2 -18.10 -3.22 0.94
C ARG A 2 -17.43 -3.81 2.21
N ALA A 3 -18.00 -4.85 2.81
CA ALA A 3 -17.47 -5.49 4.04
C ALA A 3 -16.57 -6.71 3.77
N GLU A 4 -16.55 -7.23 2.54
CA GLU A 4 -15.88 -8.51 2.22
C GLU A 4 -14.38 -8.33 2.01
N SER A 5 -13.93 -7.23 1.41
CA SER A 5 -12.49 -7.03 1.14
C SER A 5 -11.65 -6.83 2.41
N GLY A 6 -12.19 -6.17 3.43
CA GLY A 6 -11.49 -5.97 4.71
C GLY A 6 -11.31 -7.29 5.49
N LYS A 7 -12.37 -8.11 5.54
CA LYS A 7 -12.32 -9.44 6.14
C LYS A 7 -11.40 -10.39 5.39
N LEU A 8 -11.31 -10.26 4.05
CA LEU A 8 -10.43 -11.07 3.22
C LEU A 8 -8.95 -10.79 3.53
N ILE A 9 -8.57 -9.51 3.65
CA ILE A 9 -7.21 -9.09 3.99
C ILE A 9 -6.80 -9.63 5.38
N GLU A 10 -7.64 -9.42 6.39
CA GLU A 10 -7.38 -9.91 7.74
C GLU A 10 -7.25 -11.45 7.80
N TYR A 11 -8.08 -12.17 7.06
CA TYR A 11 -8.05 -13.64 6.99
C TYR A 11 -6.77 -14.19 6.35
N HIS A 12 -6.35 -13.62 5.22
CA HIS A 12 -5.14 -14.06 4.51
C HIS A 12 -3.87 -13.77 5.31
N GLU A 13 -3.83 -12.67 6.05
CA GLU A 13 -2.69 -12.36 6.92
C GLU A 13 -2.57 -13.29 8.10
N HIS A 14 -3.68 -13.59 8.79
CA HIS A 14 -3.66 -14.60 9.84
C HIS A 14 -3.15 -15.94 9.31
N LYS A 15 -3.59 -16.35 8.11
CA LYS A 15 -3.06 -17.56 7.46
C LYS A 15 -1.57 -17.45 7.14
N PHE A 16 -1.11 -16.31 6.62
CA PHE A 16 0.29 -16.10 6.28
C PHE A 16 1.18 -16.11 7.52
N VAL A 17 0.81 -15.40 8.60
CA VAL A 17 1.54 -15.40 9.87
C VAL A 17 1.57 -16.79 10.49
N ILE A 18 0.43 -17.49 10.54
CA ILE A 18 0.36 -18.87 11.03
C ILE A 18 1.26 -19.79 10.19
N LYS A 19 1.25 -19.63 8.86
CA LYS A 19 2.10 -20.39 7.96
C LYS A 19 3.59 -20.11 8.20
N ILE A 20 4.00 -18.85 8.31
CA ILE A 20 5.39 -18.47 8.66
C ILE A 20 5.78 -19.09 10.00
N LEU A 21 4.92 -18.98 11.01
CA LEU A 21 5.14 -19.57 12.34
C LEU A 21 5.39 -21.07 12.28
N LYS A 22 4.48 -21.81 11.62
CA LYS A 22 4.61 -23.27 11.46
C LYS A 22 5.91 -23.63 10.75
N THR A 23 6.15 -22.99 9.61
CA THR A 23 7.33 -23.28 8.77
C THR A 23 8.61 -23.00 9.54
N TYR A 24 8.68 -21.88 10.27
CA TYR A 24 9.83 -21.51 11.10
C TYR A 24 10.05 -22.47 12.29
N VAL A 25 8.98 -22.89 12.98
CA VAL A 25 9.05 -23.89 14.07
C VAL A 25 9.53 -25.24 13.54
N GLU A 26 8.95 -25.73 12.44
CA GLU A 26 9.37 -26.96 11.77
C GLU A 26 10.83 -26.91 11.33
N GLY A 27 11.30 -25.74 10.87
CA GLY A 27 12.70 -25.52 10.53
C GLY A 27 13.63 -25.71 11.73
N ILE A 28 13.27 -25.11 12.86
CA ILE A 28 14.04 -25.24 14.11
C ILE A 28 14.05 -26.67 14.62
N GLU A 29 12.91 -27.35 14.62
CA GLU A 29 12.81 -28.76 15.02
C GLU A 29 13.73 -29.66 14.17
N LYS A 30 13.93 -29.29 12.90
CA LYS A 30 14.85 -29.97 11.97
C LYS A 30 16.32 -29.52 12.08
N GLY A 31 16.65 -28.66 13.04
CA GLY A 31 18.02 -28.17 13.26
C GLY A 31 18.50 -27.14 12.24
N ILE A 32 17.58 -26.52 11.49
CA ILE A 32 17.92 -25.51 10.48
C ILE A 32 18.20 -24.18 11.15
N THR A 33 19.42 -23.68 10.96
CA THR A 33 19.81 -22.32 11.38
C THR A 33 19.54 -21.32 10.25
N PRO A 34 18.78 -20.24 10.50
CA PRO A 34 18.57 -19.17 9.52
C PRO A 34 19.88 -18.53 9.02
N ILE A 35 19.86 -17.97 7.80
CA ILE A 35 21.01 -17.44 7.03
C ILE A 35 21.75 -16.28 7.72
N SER A 36 21.14 -15.61 8.69
CA SER A 36 21.81 -14.65 9.54
C SER A 36 21.56 -14.95 11.01
N SER A 37 22.35 -14.31 11.84
CA SER A 37 22.30 -14.30 13.30
C SER A 37 20.95 -14.02 13.96
N VAL A 38 19.81 -13.96 13.24
CA VAL A 38 18.43 -14.02 13.73
C VAL A 38 18.21 -15.38 14.44
N THR A 39 18.93 -15.65 15.51
CA THR A 39 18.82 -15.20 16.93
C THR A 39 17.88 -16.15 17.64
N ARG A 40 18.36 -16.71 18.74
CA ARG A 40 17.82 -17.68 19.70
C ARG A 40 16.32 -17.59 20.10
N GLU A 41 15.53 -16.66 19.56
CA GLU A 41 14.14 -16.38 19.95
C GLU A 41 13.18 -16.30 18.73
N PRO A 42 12.55 -17.43 18.37
CA PRO A 42 11.55 -17.54 17.29
C PRO A 42 10.41 -16.52 17.40
N TYR A 43 9.98 -16.27 18.62
CA TYR A 43 8.89 -15.35 18.92
C TYR A 43 9.22 -13.91 18.52
N ALA A 44 10.46 -13.46 18.72
CA ALA A 44 10.88 -12.11 18.37
C ALA A 44 10.94 -11.90 16.85
N TYR A 45 11.33 -12.92 16.09
CA TYR A 45 11.31 -12.89 14.63
C TYR A 45 9.88 -12.75 14.09
N VAL A 46 8.98 -13.65 14.51
CA VAL A 46 7.58 -13.65 14.08
C VAL A 46 6.89 -12.35 14.49
N SER A 47 7.12 -11.89 15.71
CA SER A 47 6.54 -10.64 16.22
C SER A 47 6.90 -9.44 15.34
N ARG A 48 8.15 -9.36 14.84
CA ARG A 48 8.59 -8.32 13.91
C ARG A 48 7.86 -8.40 12.56
N ILE A 49 7.72 -9.60 12.00
CA ILE A 49 6.97 -9.81 10.75
C ILE A 49 5.50 -9.42 10.93
N ASN A 50 4.87 -9.90 12.00
CA ASN A 50 3.47 -9.60 12.30
C ASN A 50 3.24 -8.08 12.48
N THR A 51 4.15 -7.42 13.20
CA THR A 51 4.12 -5.96 13.36
C THR A 51 4.21 -5.25 12.00
N GLN A 52 5.05 -5.75 11.08
CA GLN A 52 5.17 -5.16 9.75
C GLN A 52 3.93 -5.39 8.89
N LEU A 53 3.29 -6.56 8.97
CA LEU A 53 2.03 -6.84 8.28
C LEU A 53 0.90 -5.93 8.77
N ILE A 54 0.77 -5.76 10.09
CA ILE A 54 -0.18 -4.81 10.71
C ILE A 54 0.06 -3.39 10.19
N ARG A 55 1.31 -2.96 10.02
CA ARG A 55 1.62 -1.65 9.43
C ARG A 55 1.14 -1.52 7.98
N ILE A 56 1.32 -2.58 7.17
CA ILE A 56 0.82 -2.64 5.80
C ILE A 56 -0.70 -2.54 5.78
N GLN A 57 -1.39 -3.30 6.64
CA GLN A 57 -2.86 -3.22 6.78
C GLN A 57 -3.34 -1.81 7.09
N HIS A 58 -2.71 -1.16 8.06
CA HIS A 58 -3.09 0.19 8.43
C HIS A 58 -2.93 1.14 7.25
N THR A 59 -1.86 1.01 6.45
CA THR A 59 -1.69 1.77 5.21
C THR A 59 -2.79 1.51 4.20
N LEU A 60 -3.16 0.23 3.96
CA LEU A 60 -4.25 -0.14 3.06
C LEU A 60 -5.61 0.40 3.54
N LYS A 61 -5.87 0.33 4.85
CA LYS A 61 -7.07 0.92 5.49
C LYS A 61 -7.07 2.44 5.32
N SER A 62 -5.93 3.11 5.51
CA SER A 62 -5.80 4.55 5.30
C SER A 62 -6.02 4.98 3.85
N LEU A 63 -5.53 4.22 2.86
CA LEU A 63 -5.80 4.48 1.44
C LEU A 63 -7.31 4.47 1.18
N ARG A 64 -7.99 3.41 1.63
CA ARG A 64 -9.44 3.29 1.52
C ARG A 64 -10.18 4.43 2.21
N LEU A 65 -9.76 4.82 3.41
CA LEU A 65 -10.39 5.92 4.15
C LEU A 65 -10.22 7.26 3.43
N ALA A 66 -9.04 7.54 2.87
CA ALA A 66 -8.83 8.77 2.09
C ALA A 66 -9.79 8.85 0.90
N ARG A 67 -10.02 7.75 0.18
CA ARG A 67 -11.02 7.68 -0.89
C ARG A 67 -12.45 7.86 -0.38
N VAL A 68 -12.80 7.25 0.76
CA VAL A 68 -14.14 7.41 1.37
C VAL A 68 -14.39 8.88 1.70
N PHE A 69 -13.42 9.57 2.29
CA PHE A 69 -13.52 11.00 2.59
C PHE A 69 -13.72 11.86 1.34
N ILE A 70 -12.99 11.56 0.25
CA ILE A 70 -13.19 12.22 -1.05
C ILE A 70 -14.61 12.00 -1.57
N ALA A 71 -15.13 10.77 -1.46
CA ALA A 71 -16.47 10.42 -1.93
C ALA A 71 -17.61 10.96 -1.04
N GLU A 72 -17.38 11.11 0.26
CA GLU A 72 -18.37 11.64 1.21
C GLU A 72 -18.58 13.13 1.05
N ARG A 73 -17.49 13.89 0.80
CA ARG A 73 -17.57 15.34 0.55
C ARG A 73 -17.85 15.70 -0.91
N HIS A 74 -18.29 14.71 -1.70
CA HIS A 74 -18.80 14.93 -3.04
C HIS A 74 -20.01 15.88 -2.98
N PRO A 75 -20.07 16.93 -3.82
CA PRO A 75 -21.08 18.00 -3.74
C PRO A 75 -22.54 17.50 -3.78
N PHE A 76 -22.76 16.26 -4.24
CA PHE A 76 -24.09 15.68 -4.45
C PHE A 76 -24.51 14.67 -3.37
N ASN A 77 -23.63 14.30 -2.44
CA ASN A 77 -24.01 13.63 -1.18
C ASN A 77 -24.19 14.64 -0.03
N TYR A 78 -24.02 15.93 -0.33
CA TYR A 78 -24.14 17.04 0.59
C TYR A 78 -25.61 17.28 0.92
N ASN A 79 -26.17 16.43 1.80
CA ASN A 79 -27.44 16.72 2.43
C ASN A 79 -27.35 18.10 3.09
N GLU A 80 -28.33 18.95 2.82
CA GLU A 80 -28.43 20.40 3.09
C GLU A 80 -28.18 20.88 4.54
N LYS A 81 -27.79 19.99 5.46
CA LYS A 81 -27.36 20.36 6.81
C LYS A 81 -25.93 20.91 6.74
N LYS A 82 -25.83 22.18 6.33
CA LYS A 82 -24.66 23.04 6.49
C LYS A 82 -24.25 23.11 7.97
N GLU A 83 -23.54 22.10 8.47
CA GLU A 83 -22.51 22.41 9.45
C GLU A 83 -21.48 23.22 8.70
N LYS A 84 -21.33 24.49 9.11
CA LYS A 84 -20.31 25.40 8.57
C LYS A 84 -18.93 24.81 8.86
N SER A 85 -18.47 23.92 8.00
CA SER A 85 -17.08 23.51 8.04
C SER A 85 -16.26 24.75 7.73
N THR A 86 -15.30 25.05 8.60
CA THR A 86 -14.36 26.16 8.42
C THR A 86 -13.41 25.91 7.25
N ILE A 87 -13.30 24.66 6.79
CA ILE A 87 -12.37 24.23 5.74
C ILE A 87 -13.08 24.25 4.39
N GLN A 88 -12.47 24.94 3.43
CA GLN A 88 -12.98 25.00 2.07
C GLN A 88 -12.96 23.59 1.44
N THR A 89 -13.98 23.25 0.66
CA THR A 89 -14.09 21.89 0.08
C THR A 89 -12.90 21.54 -0.82
N GLY A 90 -12.39 22.51 -1.59
CA GLY A 90 -11.18 22.32 -2.40
C GLY A 90 -9.96 21.93 -1.56
N GLU A 91 -9.70 22.65 -0.47
CA GLU A 91 -8.59 22.34 0.47
C GLU A 91 -8.74 20.95 1.09
N TYR A 92 -9.97 20.57 1.45
CA TYR A 92 -10.25 19.24 1.99
C TYR A 92 -9.96 18.14 0.96
N LEU A 93 -10.47 18.28 -0.26
CA LEU A 93 -10.26 17.28 -1.33
C LEU A 93 -8.79 17.16 -1.66
N ARG A 94 -8.08 18.28 -1.81
CA ARG A 94 -6.64 18.32 -2.04
C ARG A 94 -5.89 17.56 -0.95
N TYR A 95 -6.16 17.85 0.33
CA TYR A 95 -5.52 17.16 1.45
C TYR A 95 -5.69 15.63 1.38
N HIS A 96 -6.91 15.15 1.11
CA HIS A 96 -7.17 13.71 1.06
C HIS A 96 -6.56 13.03 -0.17
N ILE A 97 -6.53 13.71 -1.32
CA ILE A 97 -5.88 13.22 -2.53
C ILE A 97 -4.35 13.15 -2.32
N GLU A 98 -3.72 14.20 -1.79
CA GLU A 98 -2.30 14.21 -1.45
C GLU A 98 -1.95 13.08 -0.46
N ASN A 99 -2.73 12.96 0.61
CA ASN A 99 -2.55 11.92 1.60
C ASN A 99 -2.70 10.52 0.98
N TYR A 100 -3.67 10.30 0.09
CA TYR A 100 -3.80 9.02 -0.62
C TYR A 100 -2.50 8.66 -1.37
N PHE A 101 -1.97 9.58 -2.16
CA PHE A 101 -0.76 9.30 -2.96
C PHE A 101 0.51 9.14 -2.12
N LEU A 102 0.62 9.87 -1.00
CA LEU A 102 1.69 9.64 -0.02
C LEU A 102 1.62 8.22 0.55
N ARG A 103 0.42 7.73 0.86
CA ARG A 103 0.23 6.36 1.40
C ARG A 103 0.58 5.27 0.40
N VAL A 104 0.37 5.50 -0.91
CA VAL A 104 0.83 4.55 -1.95
C VAL A 104 2.36 4.39 -1.90
N THR A 105 3.11 5.48 -1.70
CA THR A 105 4.57 5.38 -1.55
C THR A 105 4.98 4.70 -0.24
N THR A 106 4.27 4.97 0.85
CA THR A 106 4.48 4.28 2.14
C THR A 106 4.28 2.77 2.01
N TYR A 107 3.31 2.32 1.21
CA TYR A 107 3.08 0.90 0.94
C TYR A 107 4.33 0.22 0.35
N LYS A 108 4.98 0.82 -0.67
CA LYS A 108 6.24 0.29 -1.23
C LYS A 108 7.32 0.14 -0.17
N ASP A 109 7.55 1.18 0.64
CA ASP A 109 8.58 1.14 1.69
C ASP A 109 8.30 0.02 2.71
N GLN A 110 7.02 -0.19 3.04
CA GLN A 110 6.62 -1.25 3.95
C GLN A 110 6.78 -2.66 3.36
N ILE A 111 6.56 -2.84 2.05
CA ILE A 111 6.84 -4.10 1.34
C ILE A 111 8.34 -4.41 1.34
N LEU A 112 9.19 -3.41 1.07
CA LEU A 112 10.65 -3.59 1.12
C LEU A 112 11.13 -3.97 2.53
N GLN A 113 10.54 -3.37 3.56
CA GLN A 113 10.83 -3.74 4.95
C GLN A 113 10.35 -5.17 5.28
N LEU A 114 9.18 -5.58 4.78
CA LEU A 114 8.70 -6.95 4.95
C LEU A 114 9.66 -7.95 4.29
N PHE A 115 10.09 -7.68 3.06
CA PHE A 115 11.09 -8.50 2.36
C PHE A 115 12.39 -8.63 3.17
N ASN A 116 12.93 -7.51 3.65
CA ASN A 116 14.13 -7.47 4.49
C ASN A 116 13.97 -8.33 5.76
N LEU A 117 12.79 -8.31 6.39
CA LEU A 117 12.49 -9.10 7.57
C LEU A 117 12.35 -10.59 7.24
N VAL A 118 11.55 -10.95 6.23
CA VAL A 118 11.30 -12.36 5.85
C VAL A 118 12.58 -13.08 5.43
N HIS A 119 13.49 -12.39 4.74
CA HIS A 119 14.77 -12.98 4.33
C HIS A 119 15.89 -12.77 5.34
N ALA A 120 15.61 -12.17 6.51
CA ALA A 120 16.59 -11.90 7.55
C ALA A 120 17.86 -11.19 7.03
N LEU A 121 17.70 -10.22 6.11
CA LEU A 121 18.84 -9.55 5.46
C LEU A 121 19.52 -8.49 6.35
N GLU A 122 18.90 -8.14 7.47
CA GLU A 122 19.40 -7.22 8.50
C GLU A 122 19.83 -5.83 7.97
N ILE A 123 19.29 -5.41 6.82
CA ILE A 123 19.60 -4.10 6.25
C ILE A 123 18.84 -3.02 7.03
N LYS A 124 19.57 -2.02 7.53
CA LYS A 124 18.97 -0.86 8.19
C LYS A 124 18.25 0.03 7.17
N SER A 125 17.02 0.42 7.47
CA SER A 125 16.24 1.38 6.68
C SER A 125 16.94 2.75 6.61
N GLY A 126 16.82 3.44 5.48
CA GLY A 126 17.41 4.76 5.26
C GLY A 126 17.67 5.06 3.78
N LEU A 127 18.52 6.04 3.50
CA LEU A 127 18.88 6.43 2.15
C LEU A 127 19.47 5.24 1.38
N GLY A 128 18.93 4.98 0.19
CA GLY A 128 19.36 3.88 -0.68
C GLY A 128 18.99 2.49 -0.18
N PHE A 129 18.01 2.37 0.72
CA PHE A 129 17.56 1.09 1.28
C PHE A 129 17.25 0.04 0.21
N GLU A 130 16.47 0.41 -0.82
CA GLU A 130 16.14 -0.50 -1.92
C GLU A 130 17.38 -0.99 -2.67
N LYS A 131 18.35 -0.11 -2.97
CA LYS A 131 19.60 -0.48 -3.66
C LYS A 131 20.42 -1.46 -2.83
N LYS A 132 20.48 -1.25 -1.50
CA LYS A 132 21.16 -2.16 -0.57
C LYS A 132 20.47 -3.51 -0.52
N LEU A 133 19.14 -3.54 -0.45
CA LEU A 133 18.36 -4.77 -0.50
C LEU A 133 18.57 -5.52 -1.82
N ARG A 134 18.54 -4.83 -2.96
CA ARG A 134 18.77 -5.44 -4.27
C ARG A 134 20.13 -6.12 -4.35
N LYS A 135 21.18 -5.42 -3.92
CA LYS A 135 22.54 -5.97 -3.87
C LYS A 135 22.58 -7.22 -2.98
N LYS A 136 21.97 -7.16 -1.80
CA LYS A 136 21.95 -8.27 -0.85
C LYS A 136 21.14 -9.47 -1.38
N ALA A 137 19.98 -9.21 -1.98
CA ALA A 137 19.17 -10.24 -2.62
C ALA A 137 19.95 -10.95 -3.74
N LEU A 138 20.69 -10.22 -4.56
CA LEU A 138 21.56 -10.79 -5.59
C LEU A 138 22.69 -11.65 -5.00
N GLU A 139 23.37 -11.18 -3.96
CA GLU A 139 24.40 -11.95 -3.24
C GLU A 139 23.87 -13.29 -2.69
N HIS A 140 22.58 -13.34 -2.33
CA HIS A 140 21.91 -14.53 -1.80
C HIS A 140 21.08 -15.28 -2.85
N ASN A 141 21.18 -14.94 -4.15
CA ASN A 141 20.41 -15.52 -5.25
C ASN A 141 18.87 -15.48 -5.05
N ILE A 142 18.36 -14.44 -4.38
CA ILE A 142 16.92 -14.27 -4.13
C ILE A 142 16.27 -13.56 -5.32
N HIS A 143 15.97 -14.31 -6.38
CA HIS A 143 15.37 -13.79 -7.61
C HIS A 143 13.98 -13.15 -7.41
N ALA A 144 13.27 -13.54 -6.35
CA ALA A 144 11.97 -13.00 -6.00
C ALA A 144 11.98 -11.48 -5.73
N PHE A 145 13.12 -10.90 -5.33
CA PHE A 145 13.22 -9.47 -5.02
C PHE A 145 12.84 -8.59 -6.21
N ASP A 146 13.45 -8.84 -7.37
CA ASP A 146 13.23 -8.00 -8.56
C ASP A 146 11.78 -8.11 -9.04
N LEU A 147 11.19 -9.31 -8.97
CA LEU A 147 9.78 -9.53 -9.30
C LEU A 147 8.85 -8.71 -8.37
N ILE A 148 9.08 -8.77 -7.06
CA ILE A 148 8.31 -8.00 -6.07
C ILE A 148 8.45 -6.51 -6.32
N VAL A 149 9.69 -6.01 -6.46
CA VAL A 149 9.94 -4.57 -6.65
C VAL A 149 9.33 -4.06 -7.95
N SER A 150 9.53 -4.75 -9.07
CA SER A 150 8.96 -4.33 -10.36
C SER A 150 7.43 -4.31 -10.33
N SER A 151 6.80 -5.24 -9.61
CA SER A 151 5.34 -5.25 -9.47
C SER A 151 4.83 -4.00 -8.73
N VAL A 152 5.50 -3.61 -7.63
CA VAL A 152 5.15 -2.43 -6.84
C VAL A 152 5.50 -1.13 -7.57
N GLU A 153 6.60 -1.11 -8.31
CA GLU A 153 6.99 0.05 -9.14
C GLU A 153 6.01 0.30 -10.27
N THR A 154 5.44 -0.75 -10.86
CA THR A 154 4.38 -0.63 -11.87
C THR A 154 3.15 0.06 -11.29
N LEU A 155 2.75 -0.28 -10.06
CA LEU A 155 1.65 0.39 -9.36
C LEU A 155 1.96 1.86 -9.07
N ILE A 156 3.18 2.16 -8.61
CA ILE A 156 3.61 3.53 -8.34
C ILE A 156 3.73 4.36 -9.62
N ALA A 157 4.17 3.76 -10.73
CA ALA A 157 4.31 4.44 -12.00
C ALA A 157 2.99 4.99 -12.53
N LYS A 158 1.86 4.29 -12.27
CA LYS A 158 0.51 4.78 -12.59
C LYS A 158 0.14 6.02 -11.76
N VAL A 159 0.55 6.04 -10.50
CA VAL A 159 0.20 7.06 -9.51
C VAL A 159 1.10 8.30 -9.57
N LYS A 160 2.37 8.11 -9.95
CA LYS A 160 3.41 9.15 -9.91
C LYS A 160 3.09 10.39 -10.75
N PRO A 161 2.55 10.30 -11.98
CA PRO A 161 2.15 11.47 -12.76
C PRO A 161 1.12 12.33 -12.01
N ILE A 162 0.11 11.71 -11.41
CA ILE A 162 -0.96 12.40 -10.69
C ILE A 162 -0.37 13.10 -9.45
N ARG A 163 0.42 12.38 -8.66
CA ARG A 163 1.12 12.96 -7.50
C ARG A 163 2.03 14.12 -7.88
N ASN A 164 2.81 13.98 -8.95
CA ASN A 164 3.73 15.02 -9.40
C ASN A 164 2.98 16.27 -9.88
N LYS A 165 1.85 16.10 -10.58
CA LYS A 165 0.95 17.20 -10.96
C LYS A 165 0.48 17.97 -9.72
N ILE A 166 0.04 17.25 -8.69
CA ILE A 166 -0.40 17.85 -7.42
C ILE A 166 0.74 18.58 -6.70
N ALA A 167 1.91 17.96 -6.60
CA ALA A 167 3.04 18.51 -5.83
C ALA A 167 3.71 19.73 -6.49
N HIS A 168 3.73 19.79 -7.83
CA HIS A 168 4.45 20.84 -8.56
C HIS A 168 3.60 22.02 -8.99
N GLU A 169 2.29 21.85 -9.21
CA GLU A 169 1.47 22.96 -9.69
C GLU A 169 1.11 23.95 -8.59
N GLY A 170 1.10 23.55 -7.29
CA GLY A 170 0.98 24.43 -6.11
C GLY A 170 -0.39 25.13 -5.94
N TYR A 171 -1.00 25.47 -7.07
CA TYR A 171 -2.40 25.72 -7.36
C TYR A 171 -2.86 24.59 -8.28
N HIS A 172 -4.12 24.17 -8.16
CA HIS A 172 -4.69 23.38 -9.23
C HIS A 172 -4.74 24.26 -10.48
N SER A 173 -3.84 24.04 -11.44
CA SER A 173 -4.11 24.33 -12.85
C SER A 173 -4.75 23.13 -13.53
N ASP A 174 -5.12 22.10 -12.75
CA ASP A 174 -5.95 21.04 -13.23
C ASP A 174 -7.33 21.63 -13.55
N PRO A 175 -7.75 21.70 -14.82
CA PRO A 175 -9.02 22.26 -15.19
C PRO A 175 -10.15 21.69 -14.34
N ASP A 176 -10.04 20.42 -13.94
CA ASP A 176 -11.01 19.70 -13.12
C ASP A 176 -11.10 20.16 -11.66
N LEU A 177 -9.99 20.53 -11.02
CA LEU A 177 -10.01 21.07 -9.66
C LEU A 177 -10.27 22.57 -9.63
N VAL A 178 -9.84 23.30 -10.66
CA VAL A 178 -10.32 24.67 -10.90
C VAL A 178 -11.83 24.66 -11.14
N LEU A 179 -12.34 23.77 -11.98
CA LEU A 179 -13.77 23.54 -12.19
C LEU A 179 -14.45 23.14 -10.89
N SER A 180 -13.77 22.40 -10.00
CA SER A 180 -14.30 22.10 -8.67
C SER A 180 -14.41 23.34 -7.80
N GLU A 181 -13.36 24.13 -7.69
CA GLU A 181 -13.32 25.33 -6.87
C GLU A 181 -14.29 26.39 -7.41
N VAL A 182 -14.32 26.57 -8.72
CA VAL A 182 -15.25 27.45 -9.46
C VAL A 182 -16.69 26.95 -9.35
N GLY A 183 -16.94 25.66 -9.56
CA GLY A 183 -18.27 25.07 -9.41
C GLY A 183 -18.77 25.10 -7.96
N PHE A 184 -17.88 24.95 -6.97
CA PHE A 184 -18.21 25.12 -5.55
C PHE A 184 -18.53 26.58 -5.23
N GLN A 185 -17.75 27.53 -5.72
CA GLN A 185 -18.04 28.97 -5.62
C GLN A 185 -19.39 29.28 -6.25
N PHE A 186 -19.70 28.78 -7.44
CA PHE A 186 -21.02 28.96 -8.09
C PHE A 186 -22.17 28.24 -7.38
N THR A 187 -21.93 27.17 -6.61
CA THR A 187 -22.98 26.55 -5.80
C THR A 187 -23.28 27.30 -4.51
N ASP A 188 -22.31 28.02 -3.95
CA ASP A 188 -22.48 28.85 -2.75
C ASP A 188 -22.90 30.29 -3.07
N ASP A 189 -22.61 30.78 -4.27
CA ASP A 189 -22.94 32.14 -4.68
C ASP A 189 -24.34 32.24 -5.30
N LYS A 190 -25.26 32.92 -4.61
CA LYS A 190 -26.67 33.09 -5.06
C LYS A 190 -26.80 33.90 -6.35
N ASN A 191 -25.73 34.55 -6.80
CA ASN A 191 -25.69 35.41 -7.98
C ASN A 191 -25.04 34.76 -9.22
N ALA A 192 -24.81 33.44 -9.19
CA ALA A 192 -24.20 32.67 -10.29
C ALA A 192 -24.88 32.82 -11.67
N ASN A 193 -26.12 33.33 -11.72
CA ASN A 193 -26.86 33.55 -12.97
C ASN A 193 -26.27 34.66 -13.87
N GLU A 194 -25.35 35.49 -13.37
CA GLU A 194 -24.77 36.60 -14.15
C GLU A 194 -23.55 36.21 -15.01
N SER A 195 -22.94 35.04 -14.78
CA SER A 195 -21.70 34.63 -15.48
C SER A 195 -21.92 33.96 -16.84
N GLY A 196 -23.18 33.69 -17.22
CA GLY A 196 -23.52 33.07 -18.50
C GLY A 196 -23.06 31.61 -18.66
N LEU A 197 -22.43 31.01 -17.65
CA LEU A 197 -22.11 29.58 -17.62
C LEU A 197 -23.28 28.81 -17.03
N ASP A 198 -23.75 27.80 -17.77
CA ASP A 198 -24.79 26.91 -17.29
C ASP A 198 -24.28 26.11 -16.08
N ARG A 199 -24.85 26.41 -14.91
CA ARG A 199 -24.56 25.78 -13.63
C ARG A 199 -24.70 24.26 -13.71
N ASP A 200 -25.66 23.75 -14.47
CA ASP A 200 -25.91 22.32 -14.59
C ASP A 200 -24.80 21.63 -15.40
N ILE A 201 -24.24 22.30 -16.40
CA ILE A 201 -23.10 21.81 -17.18
C ILE A 201 -21.83 21.73 -16.31
N LEU A 202 -21.55 22.78 -15.53
CA LEU A 202 -20.42 22.79 -14.58
C LEU A 202 -20.52 21.66 -13.56
N ILE A 203 -21.71 21.49 -13.00
CA ILE A 203 -22.05 20.40 -12.07
C ILE A 203 -21.82 19.03 -12.73
N ASP A 204 -22.22 18.84 -13.99
CA ASP A 204 -22.07 17.56 -14.68
C ASP A 204 -20.60 17.23 -14.98
N ILE A 205 -19.80 18.23 -15.39
CA ILE A 205 -18.35 18.07 -15.61
C ILE A 205 -17.67 17.67 -14.29
N LEU A 206 -17.99 18.38 -13.21
CA LEU A 206 -17.48 18.10 -11.88
C LEU A 206 -17.79 16.68 -11.39
N LYS A 207 -19.02 16.23 -11.59
CA LYS A 207 -19.45 14.87 -11.26
C LYS A 207 -18.58 13.86 -11.98
N ARG A 208 -18.42 14.02 -13.29
CA ARG A 208 -17.67 13.06 -14.11
C ARG A 208 -16.24 12.96 -13.61
N THR A 209 -15.55 14.08 -13.40
CA THR A 209 -14.15 14.01 -12.97
C THR A 209 -13.98 13.43 -11.57
N ILE A 210 -14.77 13.86 -10.57
CA ILE A 210 -14.61 13.30 -9.22
C ILE A 210 -15.00 11.81 -9.20
N ILE A 211 -16.06 11.43 -9.90
CA ILE A 211 -16.48 10.01 -10.02
C ILE A 211 -15.38 9.19 -10.68
N ASP A 212 -14.79 9.67 -11.78
CA ASP A 212 -13.75 8.95 -12.50
C ASP A 212 -12.48 8.83 -11.67
N ASN A 213 -12.06 9.90 -10.98
CA ASN A 213 -10.94 9.86 -10.03
C ASN A 213 -11.19 8.86 -8.89
N VAL A 214 -12.37 8.89 -8.26
CA VAL A 214 -12.75 7.93 -7.21
C VAL A 214 -12.75 6.50 -7.75
N ARG A 215 -13.23 6.30 -8.99
CA ARG A 215 -13.26 4.99 -9.65
C ARG A 215 -11.86 4.49 -9.96
N GLU A 216 -10.96 5.35 -10.40
CA GLU A 216 -9.54 5.04 -10.59
C GLU A 216 -8.86 4.70 -9.27
N MET A 217 -9.11 5.47 -8.21
CA MET A 217 -8.61 5.16 -6.86
C MET A 217 -9.12 3.80 -6.37
N MET A 218 -10.40 3.48 -6.60
CA MET A 218 -10.95 2.14 -6.30
C MET A 218 -10.25 1.04 -7.09
N HIS A 219 -9.91 1.28 -8.35
CA HIS A 219 -9.20 0.32 -9.18
C HIS A 219 -7.77 0.10 -8.65
N ASN A 220 -7.04 1.18 -8.37
CA ASN A 220 -5.70 1.15 -7.77
C ASN A 220 -5.70 0.43 -6.41
N GLU A 221 -6.69 0.67 -5.54
CA GLU A 221 -6.86 -0.05 -4.27
C GLU A 221 -6.98 -1.57 -4.47
N LYS A 222 -7.75 -2.00 -5.47
CA LYS A 222 -7.92 -3.43 -5.79
C LYS A 222 -6.63 -4.04 -6.32
N GLU A 223 -5.93 -3.34 -7.21
CA GLU A 223 -4.65 -3.80 -7.74
C GLU A 223 -3.58 -3.89 -6.64
N ILE A 224 -3.49 -2.89 -5.75
CA ILE A 224 -2.59 -2.91 -4.58
C ILE A 224 -2.94 -4.09 -3.66
N GLY A 225 -4.22 -4.32 -3.39
CA GLY A 225 -4.65 -5.46 -2.58
C GLY A 225 -4.30 -6.82 -3.20
N ALA A 226 -4.54 -6.98 -4.50
CA ALA A 226 -4.18 -8.20 -5.23
C ALA A 226 -2.66 -8.41 -5.27
N ASN A 227 -1.90 -7.34 -5.52
CA ASN A 227 -0.44 -7.36 -5.49
C ASN A 227 0.10 -7.77 -4.12
N PHE A 228 -0.50 -7.25 -3.04
CA PHE A 228 -0.12 -7.64 -1.68
C PHE A 228 -0.28 -9.15 -1.46
N PHE A 229 -1.42 -9.74 -1.80
CA PHE A 229 -1.62 -11.18 -1.65
C PHE A 229 -0.63 -12.01 -2.46
N TRP A 230 -0.38 -11.62 -3.71
CA TRP A 230 0.62 -12.27 -4.54
C TRP A 230 2.02 -12.18 -3.94
N ILE A 231 2.43 -11.02 -3.39
CA ILE A 231 3.70 -10.87 -2.68
C ILE A 231 3.78 -11.80 -1.47
N LEU A 232 2.70 -11.92 -0.69
CA LEU A 232 2.66 -12.86 0.44
C LEU A 232 2.86 -14.30 -0.04
N ASP A 233 2.23 -14.71 -1.14
CA ASP A 233 2.41 -16.07 -1.68
C ASP A 233 3.85 -16.32 -2.15
N VAL A 234 4.48 -15.35 -2.83
CA VAL A 234 5.89 -15.44 -3.25
C VAL A 234 6.84 -15.51 -2.06
N LEU A 235 6.66 -14.64 -1.06
CA LEU A 235 7.46 -14.64 0.16
C LEU A 235 7.30 -15.94 0.94
N TYR A 236 6.08 -16.49 0.97
CA TYR A 236 5.82 -17.77 1.62
C TYR A 236 6.55 -18.92 0.91
N GLY A 237 6.42 -19.02 -0.42
CA GLY A 237 7.11 -20.05 -1.19
C GLY A 237 8.62 -20.03 -0.96
N THR A 238 9.23 -18.84 -0.98
CA THR A 238 10.67 -18.70 -0.74
C THR A 238 11.06 -19.12 0.68
N LEU A 239 10.24 -18.84 1.69
CA LEU A 239 10.49 -19.26 3.07
C LEU A 239 10.46 -20.80 3.20
N VAL A 240 9.51 -21.46 2.53
CA VAL A 240 9.41 -22.93 2.50
C VAL A 240 10.65 -23.54 1.87
N GLU A 241 11.07 -23.06 0.69
CA GLU A 241 12.25 -23.53 -0.03
C GLU A 241 13.55 -23.39 0.80
N MET A 242 13.70 -22.27 1.51
CA MET A 242 14.84 -22.03 2.40
C MET A 242 14.92 -23.08 3.52
N ILE A 243 13.77 -23.45 4.09
CA ILE A 243 13.69 -24.45 5.16
C ILE A 243 13.92 -25.86 4.62
N GLU A 244 13.29 -26.22 3.50
CA GLU A 244 13.51 -27.54 2.89
C GLU A 244 14.98 -27.75 2.51
N SER A 245 15.62 -26.76 1.89
CA SER A 245 17.03 -26.82 1.48
C SER A 245 17.97 -27.03 2.66
N ALA A 246 17.69 -26.39 3.79
CA ALA A 246 18.52 -26.54 4.97
C ALA A 246 18.28 -27.87 5.71
N SER A 247 17.08 -28.47 5.61
CA SER A 247 16.81 -29.80 6.19
C SER A 247 17.65 -30.89 5.52
N VAL A 248 17.82 -30.78 4.20
CA VAL A 248 18.63 -31.73 3.40
C VAL A 248 20.10 -31.65 3.80
N GLN A 249 20.65 -30.44 3.97
CA GLN A 249 22.04 -30.25 4.40
C GLN A 249 22.31 -30.78 5.81
N GLY A 250 21.36 -30.62 6.74
CA GLY A 250 21.47 -31.18 8.10
C GLY A 250 21.47 -32.71 8.12
N SER A 251 20.69 -33.36 7.24
CA SER A 251 20.59 -34.82 7.16
C SER A 251 21.84 -35.51 6.59
N LEU A 252 22.62 -34.81 5.75
CA LEU A 252 23.83 -35.32 5.12
C LEU A 252 25.09 -35.12 5.98
N GLY A 253 25.02 -34.27 7.02
CA GLY A 253 26.16 -33.90 7.87
C GLY A 253 26.34 -34.71 9.16
N SER A 254 25.45 -35.66 9.47
CA SER A 254 25.48 -36.41 10.74
C SER A 254 26.25 -37.74 10.68
N SER A 255 27.14 -37.95 9.72
CA SER A 255 28.13 -39.04 9.79
C SER A 255 29.25 -38.61 10.73
N ILE A 256 29.01 -38.78 12.03
CA ILE A 256 30.06 -38.68 13.05
C ILE A 256 31.09 -39.78 12.72
N PRO A 257 32.35 -39.46 12.42
CA PRO A 257 33.38 -40.47 12.30
C PRO A 257 33.59 -41.05 13.70
N SER A 258 33.25 -42.33 13.87
CA SER A 258 33.53 -43.14 15.04
C SER A 258 35.02 -43.36 15.24
#